data_AF-A0A0K8SS60-F1
#
_entry.id   AF-A0A0K8SS60-F1
#
_cell.length_a   1.000
_cell.length_b   1.000
_cell.length_c   1.000
_cell.angle_alpha   90.00
_cell.angle_beta   90.00
_cell.angle_gamma   90.00
#
_symmetry.space_group_name_H-M   'P 1'
#
loop_
_entity.id
_entity.type
_entity.pdbx_description
1 polymer ?
#
loop_
_entity_poly.entity_id
_entity_poly.type
_entity_poly.pdbx_seq_one_letter_code
_entity_poly.pdbx_strand_id
1 'polypeptide(L)'
;MFRSSTSRFFLLHALLLSVVYTKVFQPCELAQHIYAKLSAKYGFSEFMSKRTETIPVLVCIAAYHNFNSTLLVTTDDHKAYQGIFGIVPKRFSLMENFLDDNIDDDLEYFIEEVLYEIRSGEMIRNEIIFNFYRSLCQRFTYSHEEYCHLNEYVFGNFAVLIPDDKELLFKCYQNPKENGKRKRCLPRY
;
A
#
# COMPACT_ATOMS: atom_id res chain seq x y z
N MET A 1 -71.34 22.95 9.34
CA MET A 1 -70.75 22.20 8.20
C MET A 1 -69.27 22.01 8.48
N PHE A 2 -68.86 20.74 8.68
CA PHE A 2 -67.58 20.09 8.36
C PHE A 2 -66.41 20.97 7.87
N ARG A 3 -65.13 20.80 8.29
CA ARG A 3 -64.36 19.54 8.32
C ARG A 3 -62.99 19.74 9.01
N SER A 4 -62.62 18.78 9.87
CA SER A 4 -61.34 18.05 9.99
C SER A 4 -59.98 18.74 9.77
N SER A 5 -59.18 18.73 10.85
CA SER A 5 -57.80 18.22 10.98
C SER A 5 -57.02 17.86 9.70
N THR A 6 -55.76 18.33 9.60
CA THR A 6 -54.61 17.44 9.36
C THR A 6 -53.31 18.05 9.90
N SER A 7 -52.76 17.35 10.89
CA SER A 7 -51.33 17.27 11.18
C SER A 7 -50.53 16.97 9.90
N ARG A 8 -49.40 17.66 9.68
CA ARG A 8 -48.39 17.23 8.71
C ARG A 8 -46.99 17.30 9.29
N PHE A 9 -46.55 16.12 9.73
CA PHE A 9 -45.29 15.49 9.39
C PHE A 9 -43.98 16.27 9.62
N PHE A 10 -43.32 15.88 10.71
CA PHE A 10 -41.89 15.57 10.78
C PHE A 10 -41.22 15.34 9.43
N LEU A 11 -40.06 15.98 9.21
CA LEU A 11 -38.90 15.32 8.61
C LEU A 11 -37.63 16.08 9.02
N LEU A 12 -36.95 15.51 10.02
CA LEU A 12 -35.57 15.81 10.38
C LEU A 12 -34.70 15.79 9.13
N HIS A 13 -34.04 16.90 8.83
CA HIS A 13 -32.85 16.89 7.97
C HIS A 13 -31.66 16.41 8.82
N ALA A 14 -31.61 15.11 9.09
CA ALA A 14 -30.38 14.47 9.54
C ALA A 14 -29.46 14.35 8.32
N LEU A 15 -28.64 15.38 8.10
CA LEU A 15 -27.48 15.32 7.22
C LEU A 15 -26.47 14.36 7.87
N LEU A 16 -26.63 13.07 7.58
CA LEU A 16 -25.58 12.07 7.78
C LEU A 16 -24.45 12.39 6.81
N LEU A 17 -23.56 13.29 7.22
CA LEU A 17 -22.20 13.32 6.70
C LEU A 17 -21.54 12.02 7.17
N SER A 18 -21.65 10.96 6.38
CA SER A 18 -20.77 9.80 6.51
C SER A 18 -19.36 10.30 6.20
N VAL A 19 -18.64 10.72 7.24
CA VAL A 19 -17.19 10.89 7.15
C VAL A 19 -16.67 9.50 6.85
N VAL A 20 -16.31 9.24 5.58
CA VAL A 20 -15.58 8.04 5.22
C VAL A 20 -14.25 8.15 5.96
N TYR A 21 -14.19 7.52 7.13
CA TYR A 21 -12.98 7.48 7.93
C TYR A 21 -12.01 6.57 7.17
N THR A 22 -11.01 7.19 6.55
CA THR A 22 -9.94 6.46 5.87
C THR A 22 -8.79 6.33 6.85
N LYS A 23 -8.26 5.12 7.05
CA LYS A 23 -7.06 4.96 7.87
C LYS A 23 -5.82 5.35 7.08
N VAL A 24 -5.08 6.31 7.64
CA VAL A 24 -3.75 6.69 7.17
C VAL A 24 -2.74 6.25 8.21
N PHE A 25 -1.90 5.28 7.86
CA PHE A 25 -0.89 4.76 8.77
C PHE A 25 0.28 5.73 8.93
N GLN A 26 0.86 5.79 10.12
CA GLN A 26 2.20 6.39 10.28
C GLN A 26 3.28 5.39 9.81
N PRO A 27 4.45 5.85 9.34
CA PRO A 27 5.47 4.96 8.79
C PRO A 27 5.94 3.89 9.79
N CYS A 28 6.22 4.28 11.03
CA CYS A 28 6.64 3.34 12.06
C CYS A 28 5.50 2.45 12.58
N GLU A 29 4.26 2.93 12.61
CA GLU A 29 3.09 2.10 12.93
C GLU A 29 2.94 0.98 11.89
N LEU A 30 3.04 1.33 10.60
CA LEU A 30 2.99 0.35 9.52
C LEU A 30 4.15 -0.64 9.60
N ALA A 31 5.37 -0.15 9.85
CA ALA A 31 6.55 -1.00 9.97
C ALA A 31 6.42 -2.03 11.10
N GLN A 32 5.91 -1.61 12.26
CA GLN A 32 5.63 -2.48 13.41
C GLN A 32 4.56 -3.53 13.07
N HIS A 33 3.47 -3.10 12.41
CA HIS A 33 2.39 -3.98 11.97
C HIS A 33 2.89 -5.06 11.01
N ILE A 34 3.63 -4.66 9.96
CA ILE A 34 4.24 -5.57 9.00
C ILE A 34 5.19 -6.54 9.70
N TYR A 35 6.06 -6.02 10.57
CA TYR A 35 7.02 -6.83 11.32
C TYR A 35 6.30 -7.94 12.12
N ALA A 36 5.25 -7.57 12.87
CA ALA A 36 4.49 -8.51 13.68
C ALA A 36 3.82 -9.59 12.83
N LYS A 37 3.17 -9.19 11.72
CA LYS A 37 2.45 -10.12 10.84
C LYS A 37 3.36 -11.09 10.13
N LEU A 38 4.44 -10.61 9.52
CA LEU A 38 5.38 -11.46 8.77
C LEU A 38 6.17 -12.38 9.70
N SER A 39 6.59 -11.89 10.88
CA SER A 39 7.26 -12.71 11.88
C SER A 39 6.37 -13.83 12.41
N ALA A 40 5.08 -13.56 12.60
CA ALA A 40 4.11 -14.57 13.03
C ALA A 40 3.84 -15.63 11.95
N LYS A 41 3.71 -15.22 10.69
CA LYS A 41 3.35 -16.13 9.59
C LYS A 41 4.52 -17.01 9.12
N TYR A 42 5.70 -16.42 8.91
CA TYR A 42 6.82 -17.11 8.27
C TYR A 42 8.03 -17.31 9.18
N GLY A 43 7.97 -16.77 10.40
CA GLY A 43 9.04 -16.85 11.39
C GLY A 43 10.07 -15.72 11.26
N PHE A 44 10.59 -15.31 12.42
CA PHE A 44 11.57 -14.22 12.53
C PHE A 44 12.81 -14.43 11.66
N SER A 45 13.41 -15.63 11.66
CA SER A 45 14.64 -15.91 10.91
C SER A 45 14.47 -15.74 9.40
N GLU A 46 13.30 -16.09 8.86
CA GLU A 46 13.05 -16.00 7.42
C GLU A 46 12.96 -14.54 6.96
N PHE A 47 12.30 -13.67 7.73
CA PHE A 47 12.15 -12.26 7.34
C PHE A 47 13.30 -11.37 7.80
N MET A 48 13.70 -11.49 9.06
CA MET A 48 14.68 -10.56 9.65
C MET A 48 16.12 -10.91 9.31
N SER A 49 16.42 -12.16 8.94
CA SER A 49 17.79 -12.53 8.56
C SER A 49 17.98 -12.61 7.04
N LYS A 50 17.01 -13.15 6.29
CA LYS A 50 17.16 -13.37 4.84
C LYS A 50 16.50 -12.29 3.98
N ARG A 51 15.60 -11.49 4.53
CA ARG A 51 14.73 -10.55 3.77
C ARG A 51 14.62 -9.19 4.46
N THR A 52 15.74 -8.71 4.99
CA THR A 52 15.84 -7.44 5.71
C THR A 52 15.31 -6.24 4.90
N GLU A 53 15.42 -6.28 3.58
CA GLU A 53 14.95 -5.23 2.67
C GLU A 53 13.42 -5.18 2.51
N THR A 54 12.67 -6.20 2.93
CA THR A 54 11.23 -6.29 2.64
C THR A 54 10.41 -5.23 3.34
N ILE A 55 10.60 -5.05 4.65
CA ILE A 55 9.83 -4.06 5.42
C ILE A 55 10.11 -2.63 4.92
N PRO A 56 11.37 -2.20 4.72
CA PRO A 56 11.65 -0.87 4.17
C PRO A 56 11.04 -0.64 2.78
N VAL A 57 11.07 -1.66 1.91
CA VAL A 57 10.46 -1.59 0.58
C VAL A 57 8.93 -1.46 0.68
N LEU A 58 8.27 -2.27 1.50
CA LEU A 58 6.82 -2.19 1.70
C LEU A 58 6.38 -0.83 2.25
N VAL A 59 7.09 -0.31 3.25
CA VAL A 59 6.80 1.01 3.84
C VAL A 59 6.96 2.12 2.79
N CYS A 60 8.00 2.05 1.95
CA CYS A 60 8.18 3.00 0.85
C CYS A 60 7.07 2.89 -0.22
N ILE A 61 6.66 1.68 -0.60
CA ILE A 61 5.52 1.48 -1.51
C ILE A 61 4.26 2.10 -0.92
N ALA A 62 4.00 1.88 0.37
CA ALA A 62 2.89 2.50 1.07
C ALA A 62 2.96 4.02 1.08
N ALA A 63 4.17 4.58 1.22
CA ALA A 63 4.38 6.02 1.23
C ALA A 63 4.03 6.69 -0.12
N TYR A 64 4.30 6.02 -1.25
CA TYR A 64 3.83 6.48 -2.57
C TYR A 64 2.30 6.55 -2.64
N HIS A 65 1.61 5.66 -1.94
CA HIS A 65 0.15 5.65 -1.80
C HIS A 65 -0.35 6.47 -0.58
N ASN A 66 0.49 7.37 -0.06
CA ASN A 66 0.19 8.22 1.11
C ASN A 66 -0.24 7.46 2.37
N PHE A 67 0.20 6.21 2.53
CA PHE A 67 -0.16 5.31 3.64
C PHE A 67 -1.67 5.12 3.81
N ASN A 68 -2.46 5.37 2.78
CA ASN A 68 -3.90 5.36 2.81
C ASN A 68 -4.44 3.96 2.48
N SER A 69 -5.10 3.33 3.45
CA SER A 69 -5.67 1.98 3.32
C SER A 69 -6.83 1.87 2.34
N THR A 70 -7.51 2.98 2.03
CA THR A 70 -8.65 3.00 1.12
C THR A 70 -8.37 3.80 -0.15
N LEU A 71 -7.09 3.93 -0.54
CA LEU A 71 -6.72 4.65 -1.76
C LEU A 71 -7.32 3.95 -2.99
N LEU A 72 -7.98 4.71 -3.86
CA LEU A 72 -8.39 4.24 -5.18
C LEU A 72 -7.93 5.25 -6.23
N VAL A 73 -7.02 4.83 -7.11
CA VAL A 73 -6.46 5.70 -8.15
C VAL A 73 -6.38 4.98 -9.48
N THR A 74 -6.83 5.66 -10.54
CA THR A 74 -6.72 5.19 -11.92
C THR A 74 -5.60 5.94 -12.61
N THR A 75 -4.65 5.22 -13.19
CA THR A 75 -3.44 5.78 -13.81
C THR A 75 -3.46 5.67 -15.34
N ASP A 76 -2.44 6.20 -16.01
CA ASP A 76 -2.39 6.31 -17.48
C ASP A 76 -2.34 4.94 -18.20
N ASP A 77 -1.97 3.88 -17.50
CA ASP A 77 -2.06 2.50 -17.98
C ASP A 77 -3.50 1.91 -17.92
N HIS A 78 -4.49 2.72 -17.55
CA HIS A 78 -5.91 2.37 -17.42
C HIS A 78 -6.23 1.27 -16.41
N LYS A 79 -5.37 1.08 -15.41
CA LYS A 79 -5.64 0.18 -14.28
C LYS A 79 -6.07 0.98 -13.06
N ALA A 80 -6.95 0.37 -12.26
CA ALA A 80 -7.33 0.89 -10.95
C ALA A 80 -6.44 0.22 -9.88
N TYR A 81 -5.65 1.05 -9.20
CA TYR A 81 -4.77 0.67 -8.10
C TYR A 81 -5.51 0.93 -6.78
N GLN A 82 -5.48 -0.05 -5.88
CA GLN A 82 -6.30 -0.08 -4.67
C GLN A 82 -5.44 -0.26 -3.41
N GLY A 83 -5.86 0.41 -2.35
CA GLY A 83 -5.33 0.23 -1.01
C GLY A 83 -3.92 0.76 -0.81
N ILE A 84 -3.38 0.43 0.36
CA ILE A 84 -2.10 0.97 0.82
C ILE A 84 -0.92 0.54 -0.07
N PHE A 85 -1.02 -0.59 -0.77
CA PHE A 85 0.04 -1.09 -1.64
C PHE A 85 -0.20 -0.87 -3.13
N GLY A 86 -1.32 -0.24 -3.53
CA GLY A 86 -1.66 -0.05 -4.94
C GLY A 86 -1.85 -1.37 -5.67
N ILE A 87 -2.68 -2.25 -5.14
CA ILE A 87 -2.99 -3.55 -5.74
C ILE A 87 -3.92 -3.35 -6.92
N VAL A 88 -3.63 -4.02 -8.04
CA VAL A 88 -4.58 -4.12 -9.16
C VAL A 88 -5.32 -5.45 -9.04
N PRO A 89 -6.61 -5.46 -8.69
CA PRO A 89 -7.37 -6.70 -8.51
C PRO A 89 -7.39 -7.52 -9.80
N LYS A 90 -7.15 -8.83 -9.68
CA LYS A 90 -7.41 -9.76 -10.80
C LYS A 90 -8.93 -9.81 -11.00
N ARG A 91 -9.40 -9.73 -12.25
CA ARG A 91 -10.84 -9.64 -12.66
C ARG A 91 -11.81 -10.66 -12.04
N PHE A 92 -11.34 -11.67 -11.34
CA PHE A 92 -12.15 -12.75 -10.75
C PHE A 92 -11.99 -12.90 -9.23
N SER A 93 -11.23 -12.01 -8.57
CA SER A 93 -11.16 -11.97 -7.12
C SER A 93 -12.35 -11.18 -6.57
N LEU A 94 -13.46 -11.87 -6.32
CA LEU A 94 -14.65 -11.29 -5.67
C LEU A 94 -14.52 -11.30 -4.13
N MET A 95 -13.41 -11.83 -3.59
CA MET A 95 -13.21 -12.03 -2.15
C MET A 95 -12.21 -11.06 -1.52
N GLU A 96 -11.39 -10.35 -2.30
CA GLU A 96 -10.36 -9.46 -1.77
C GLU A 96 -10.86 -8.02 -1.78
N ASN A 97 -10.90 -7.40 -0.60
CA ASN A 97 -11.33 -6.02 -0.42
C ASN A 97 -10.14 -5.15 0.00
N PHE A 98 -9.34 -4.71 -0.98
CA PHE A 98 -8.16 -3.86 -0.74
C PHE A 98 -8.50 -2.39 -0.41
N LEU A 99 -9.71 -2.10 0.04
CA LEU A 99 -10.21 -0.74 0.31
C LEU A 99 -10.80 -0.62 1.72
N ASP A 100 -10.31 -1.42 2.67
CA ASP A 100 -10.66 -1.30 4.08
C ASP A 100 -9.44 -1.06 4.98
N ASP A 101 -9.69 -0.79 6.26
CA ASP A 101 -8.64 -0.41 7.23
C ASP A 101 -7.81 -1.60 7.74
N ASN A 102 -8.25 -2.84 7.46
CA ASN A 102 -7.56 -4.07 7.85
C ASN A 102 -6.64 -4.56 6.74
N ILE A 103 -5.44 -4.00 6.67
CA ILE A 103 -4.45 -4.29 5.61
C ILE A 103 -3.76 -5.67 5.70
N ASP A 104 -4.29 -6.60 6.51
CA ASP A 104 -3.64 -7.91 6.74
C ASP A 104 -3.66 -8.78 5.49
N ASP A 105 -4.81 -8.86 4.82
CA ASP A 105 -4.98 -9.58 3.55
C ASP A 105 -4.30 -8.82 2.39
N ASP A 106 -4.34 -7.48 2.39
CA ASP A 106 -3.57 -6.65 1.45
C ASP A 106 -2.06 -6.97 1.51
N LEU A 107 -1.51 -7.03 2.73
CA LEU A 107 -0.09 -7.32 2.97
C LEU A 107 0.26 -8.73 2.52
N GLU A 108 -0.57 -9.70 2.88
CA GLU A 108 -0.40 -11.10 2.49
C GLU A 108 -0.42 -11.26 0.97
N TYR A 109 -1.44 -10.68 0.32
CA TYR A 109 -1.57 -10.69 -1.13
C TYR A 109 -0.35 -10.06 -1.79
N PHE A 110 0.05 -8.86 -1.37
CA PHE A 110 1.16 -8.17 -2.00
C PHE A 110 2.49 -8.91 -1.82
N ILE A 111 2.69 -9.58 -0.69
CA ILE A 111 3.88 -10.40 -0.47
C ILE A 111 3.89 -11.64 -1.35
N GLU A 112 2.79 -12.39 -1.39
CA GLU A 112 2.76 -13.73 -2.02
C GLU A 112 2.47 -13.73 -3.52
N GLU A 113 1.82 -12.68 -4.03
CA GLU A 113 1.42 -12.58 -5.43
C GLU A 113 2.22 -11.53 -6.22
N VAL A 114 2.88 -10.59 -5.53
CA VAL A 114 3.59 -9.47 -6.17
C VAL A 114 5.09 -9.49 -5.91
N LEU A 115 5.53 -9.43 -4.65
CA LEU A 115 6.96 -9.32 -4.31
C LEU A 115 7.70 -10.66 -4.29
N TYR A 116 7.01 -11.72 -3.87
CA TYR A 116 7.53 -13.07 -3.82
C TYR A 116 6.57 -14.00 -4.53
N GLU A 117 7.05 -15.18 -4.89
CA GLU A 117 6.26 -16.30 -5.38
C GLU A 117 6.51 -17.47 -4.44
N ILE A 118 5.45 -18.14 -3.98
CA ILE A 118 5.61 -19.35 -3.18
C ILE A 118 5.75 -20.54 -4.11
N ARG A 119 6.92 -21.18 -4.12
CA ARG A 119 7.19 -22.41 -4.88
C ARG A 119 7.68 -23.50 -3.93
N SER A 120 6.99 -24.63 -3.91
CA SER A 120 7.33 -25.77 -3.04
C SER A 120 7.46 -25.41 -1.55
N GLY A 121 6.66 -24.44 -1.08
CA GLY A 121 6.71 -23.96 0.31
C GLY A 121 7.81 -22.93 0.61
N GLU A 122 8.62 -22.56 -0.38
CA GLU A 122 9.64 -21.52 -0.24
C GLU A 122 9.19 -20.22 -0.91
N MET A 123 9.41 -19.09 -0.25
CA MET A 123 9.21 -17.77 -0.85
C MET A 123 10.39 -17.41 -1.76
N ILE A 124 10.17 -17.35 -3.05
CA ILE A 124 11.18 -16.95 -4.04
C ILE A 124 10.93 -15.50 -4.41
N ARG A 125 11.93 -14.64 -4.33
CA ARG A 125 11.79 -13.22 -4.66
C ARG A 125 11.47 -13.05 -6.15
N ASN A 126 10.45 -12.28 -6.48
CA ASN A 126 10.25 -11.81 -7.84
C ASN A 126 11.27 -10.70 -8.13
N GLU A 127 12.45 -11.08 -8.61
CA GLU A 127 13.57 -10.15 -8.79
C GLU A 127 13.22 -8.94 -9.68
N ILE A 128 12.35 -9.09 -10.67
CA ILE A 128 11.99 -7.99 -11.57
C ILE A 128 11.18 -6.94 -10.81
N ILE A 129 10.12 -7.37 -10.13
CA ILE A 129 9.21 -6.45 -9.41
C ILE A 129 9.89 -5.90 -8.15
N PHE A 130 10.59 -6.75 -7.41
CA PHE A 130 11.29 -6.33 -6.20
C PHE A 130 12.38 -5.31 -6.51
N ASN A 131 13.21 -5.54 -7.54
CA ASN A 131 14.26 -4.58 -7.89
C ASN A 131 13.70 -3.27 -8.47
N PHE A 132 12.54 -3.30 -9.13
CA PHE A 132 11.85 -2.08 -9.55
C PHE A 132 11.50 -1.19 -8.35
N TYR A 133 10.77 -1.74 -7.36
CA TYR A 133 10.41 -0.97 -6.17
C TYR A 133 11.62 -0.59 -5.34
N ARG A 134 12.58 -1.50 -5.16
CA ARG A 134 13.84 -1.20 -4.45
C ARG A 134 14.59 -0.01 -5.10
N SER A 135 14.60 0.07 -6.43
CA SER A 135 15.25 1.17 -7.16
C SER A 135 14.50 2.49 -6.98
N LEU A 136 13.16 2.47 -6.97
CA LEU A 136 12.35 3.65 -6.67
C LEU A 136 12.54 4.12 -5.22
N CYS A 137 12.74 3.18 -4.30
CA CYS A 137 12.89 3.45 -2.88
C CYS A 137 14.33 3.74 -2.44
N GLN A 138 15.26 3.95 -3.37
CA GLN A 138 16.69 4.01 -3.05
C GLN A 138 17.06 5.26 -2.22
N ARG A 139 17.53 5.01 -0.99
CA ARG A 139 17.88 5.95 0.11
C ARG A 139 18.69 7.22 -0.23
N PHE A 140 19.45 7.23 -1.30
CA PHE A 140 20.36 8.35 -1.60
C PHE A 140 19.99 9.11 -2.86
N THR A 141 18.95 8.64 -3.54
CA THR A 141 18.55 9.19 -4.81
C THR A 141 17.12 9.73 -4.73
N TYR A 142 16.23 9.00 -4.05
CA TYR A 142 14.79 9.24 -4.16
C TYR A 142 14.02 9.16 -2.84
N SER A 143 14.68 8.86 -1.73
CA SER A 143 14.05 8.69 -0.42
C SER A 143 14.98 9.11 0.70
N HIS A 144 14.41 9.36 1.88
CA HIS A 144 15.15 9.52 3.14
C HIS A 144 14.76 8.42 4.13
N GLU A 145 15.56 8.29 5.20
CA GLU A 145 15.29 7.33 6.26
C GLU A 145 14.46 7.92 7.38
N GLU A 146 13.49 7.15 7.83
CA GLU A 146 12.83 7.31 9.12
C GLU A 146 13.19 6.11 9.99
N TYR A 147 13.51 6.37 11.26
CA TYR A 147 14.04 5.36 12.16
C TYR A 147 12.95 4.88 13.12
N CYS A 148 12.58 3.61 13.01
CA CYS A 148 11.48 3.00 13.74
C CYS A 148 11.97 1.99 14.77
N HIS A 149 11.27 1.92 15.90
CA HIS A 149 11.43 0.83 16.86
C HIS A 149 10.42 -0.28 16.53
N LEU A 150 10.89 -1.46 16.08
CA LEU A 150 9.98 -2.52 15.64
C LEU A 150 9.41 -3.35 16.79
N ASN A 151 10.26 -3.74 17.75
CA ASN A 151 9.86 -4.39 19.00
C ASN A 151 11.03 -4.38 20.01
N GLU A 152 10.79 -4.89 21.23
CA GLU A 152 11.79 -4.97 22.31
C GLU A 152 12.99 -5.88 22.01
N TYR A 153 12.90 -6.75 21.00
CA TYR A 153 13.91 -7.77 20.68
C TYR A 153 14.74 -7.46 19.42
N VAL A 154 14.31 -6.50 18.61
CA VAL A 154 15.07 -5.96 17.48
C VAL A 154 15.93 -4.83 18.03
N PHE A 155 17.21 -5.13 18.22
CA PHE A 155 18.14 -4.18 18.82
C PHE A 155 18.47 -3.04 17.84
N GLY A 156 18.17 -1.80 18.24
CA GLY A 156 18.49 -0.59 17.49
C GLY A 156 17.32 0.02 16.73
N ASN A 157 17.63 1.09 16.00
CA ASN A 157 16.67 1.80 15.16
C ASN A 157 16.60 1.15 13.78
N PHE A 158 15.42 0.69 13.37
CA PHE A 158 15.19 0.08 12.06
C PHE A 158 14.83 1.17 11.04
N ALA A 159 15.67 1.34 10.01
CA ALA A 159 15.43 2.34 8.99
C ALA A 159 14.34 1.89 8.01
N VAL A 160 13.30 2.70 7.87
CA VAL A 160 12.31 2.61 6.79
C VAL A 160 12.53 3.75 5.79
N LEU A 161 12.06 3.58 4.57
CA LEU A 161 12.37 4.48 3.46
C LEU A 161 11.12 5.28 3.08
N ILE A 162 11.24 6.61 3.02
CA ILE A 162 10.16 7.52 2.66
C ILE A 162 10.55 8.26 1.38
N PRO A 163 9.79 8.14 0.27
CA PRO A 163 10.12 8.79 -0.99
C PRO A 163 10.00 10.32 -0.87
N ASP A 164 10.97 11.02 -1.46
CA ASP A 164 11.01 12.49 -1.50
C ASP A 164 10.05 13.05 -2.57
N ASP A 165 9.91 12.35 -3.70
CA ASP A 165 8.91 12.62 -4.75
C ASP A 165 7.83 11.54 -4.74
N LYS A 166 6.72 11.80 -4.04
CA LYS A 166 5.57 10.89 -3.96
C LYS A 166 4.89 10.63 -5.30
N GLU A 167 5.11 11.46 -6.32
CA GLU A 167 4.50 11.29 -7.64
C GLU A 167 5.34 10.39 -8.57
N LEU A 168 6.55 10.00 -8.16
CA LEU A 168 7.45 9.22 -9.02
C LEU A 168 6.87 7.86 -9.42
N LEU A 169 6.21 7.16 -8.50
CA LEU A 169 5.56 5.89 -8.80
C LEU A 169 4.41 6.08 -9.80
N PHE A 170 3.60 7.12 -9.65
CA PHE A 170 2.50 7.40 -10.58
C PHE A 170 3.00 7.77 -11.98
N LYS A 171 4.11 8.52 -12.06
CA LYS A 171 4.81 8.78 -13.33
C LYS A 171 5.34 7.52 -13.98
N CYS A 172 5.45 6.41 -13.26
CA CYS A 172 5.87 5.12 -13.80
C CYS A 172 4.73 4.29 -14.39
N TYR A 173 3.49 4.53 -13.96
CA TYR A 173 2.30 3.88 -14.50
C TYR A 173 1.89 4.50 -15.83
N GLN A 174 2.75 4.39 -16.85
CA GLN A 174 2.52 4.97 -18.16
C GLN A 174 2.00 3.96 -19.18
N ASN A 175 1.16 4.45 -20.09
CA ASN A 175 0.74 3.68 -21.24
C ASN A 175 1.95 3.37 -22.15
N PRO A 176 2.29 2.10 -22.43
CA PRO A 176 3.43 1.75 -23.28
C PRO A 176 3.28 2.21 -24.74
N LYS A 177 2.10 2.70 -25.14
CA LYS A 177 1.78 3.12 -26.52
C LYS A 177 1.75 4.64 -26.74
N GLU A 178 2.16 5.47 -25.79
CA GLU A 178 2.25 6.91 -26.03
C GLU A 178 3.43 7.23 -26.98
N ASN A 179 3.13 7.57 -28.25
CA ASN A 179 4.09 8.02 -29.28
C ASN A 179 5.26 7.09 -29.61
N GLY A 180 5.10 5.77 -29.43
CA GLY A 180 6.08 4.76 -29.88
C GLY A 180 7.44 4.80 -29.18
N LYS A 181 7.59 5.57 -28.09
CA LYS A 181 8.82 5.64 -27.29
C LYS A 181 8.53 5.18 -25.86
N ARG A 182 9.30 4.20 -25.37
CA ARG A 182 9.31 3.87 -23.93
C ARG A 182 9.88 5.07 -23.17
N LYS A 183 9.01 5.85 -22.51
CA LYS A 183 9.44 6.80 -21.50
C LYS A 183 10.06 6.00 -20.35
N ARG A 184 11.27 6.38 -19.94
CA ARG A 184 11.96 5.74 -18.81
C ARG A 184 11.38 6.28 -17.51
N CYS A 185 11.08 5.36 -16.60
CA CYS A 185 10.92 5.59 -15.17
C CYS A 185 12.23 6.06 -14.55
N LEU A 186 12.58 7.32 -14.77
CA LEU A 186 13.71 7.95 -14.12
C LEU A 186 13.31 9.39 -13.79
N PRO A 187 13.63 9.87 -12.58
CA PRO A 187 13.51 11.28 -12.25
C PRO A 187 14.31 12.11 -13.24
N ARG A 188 13.73 13.24 -13.65
CA ARG A 188 14.44 14.23 -14.47
C ARG A 188 15.32 15.04 -13.52
N TYR A 189 16.62 15.02 -13.79
CA TYR A 189 17.59 15.97 -13.23
C TYR A 189 17.42 17.34 -13.88
#